data_AF-A0A1G8BWV7-F1
#
_entry.id   AF-A0A1G8BWV7-F1
#
_cell.length_a   1.000
_cell.length_b   1.000
_cell.length_c   1.000
_cell.angle_alpha   90.00
_cell.angle_beta   90.00
_cell.angle_gamma   90.00
#
_symmetry.space_group_name_H-M   'P 1'
#
loop_
_entity.id
_entity.type
_entity.pdbx_description
1 polymer ?
#
loop_
_entity_poly.entity_id
_entity_poly.type
_entity_poly.pdbx_seq_one_letter_code
_entity_poly.pdbx_strand_id
1 'polypeptide(L)'
;MSYQIEGAIVKVKDDTLAIVTVKPQVFQSTSELQKAMNAYRHVFPGMPIVLMSQDPQGKPTWYGRKNIVSLLAKVNLRSIPWRRYIIN
;
A
#
# COMPACT_ATOMS: atom_id res chain seq x y z
N MET A 1 -2.59 21.57 0.19
CA MET A 1 -2.16 21.21 1.57
C MET A 1 -1.33 19.97 1.42
N SER A 2 -0.04 20.01 1.75
CA SER A 2 0.83 18.85 1.53
C SER A 2 0.63 17.82 2.65
N TYR A 3 0.50 16.54 2.31
CA TYR A 3 0.48 15.45 3.28
C TYR A 3 1.55 14.42 2.96
N GLN A 4 1.96 13.67 3.98
CA GLN A 4 3.03 12.68 3.86
C GLN A 4 2.46 11.28 3.97
N ILE A 5 2.93 10.40 3.09
CA ILE A 5 2.66 8.98 3.17
C ILE A 5 3.97 8.20 3.17
N GLU A 6 3.93 7.02 3.76
CA GLU A 6 4.98 6.02 3.58
C GLU A 6 4.50 5.00 2.55
N GLY A 7 5.39 4.61 1.66
CA GLY A 7 5.09 3.62 0.64
C GLY A 7 6.33 3.04 0.02
N ALA A 8 6.16 2.11 -0.91
CA ALA A 8 7.26 1.50 -1.64
C ALA A 8 6.82 1.21 -3.07
N ILE A 9 7.74 1.37 -4.01
CA ILE A 9 7.54 0.87 -5.37
C ILE A 9 8.35 -0.41 -5.48
N VAL A 10 7.68 -1.50 -5.83
CA VAL A 10 8.27 -2.84 -5.88
C VAL A 10 8.08 -3.42 -7.27
N LYS A 11 9.17 -3.93 -7.85
CA LYS A 11 9.11 -4.70 -9.09
C LYS A 11 8.86 -6.17 -8.76
N VAL A 12 7.81 -6.75 -9.32
CA VAL A 12 7.43 -8.15 -9.15
C VAL A 12 7.36 -8.79 -10.53
N LYS A 13 8.35 -9.63 -10.84
CA LYS A 13 8.54 -10.21 -12.17
C LYS A 13 8.58 -9.10 -13.24
N ASP A 14 7.54 -9.01 -14.08
CA ASP A 14 7.41 -8.07 -15.18
C ASP A 14 6.52 -6.86 -14.84
N ASP A 15 5.87 -6.86 -13.67
CA ASP A 15 5.00 -5.77 -13.22
C ASP A 15 5.68 -4.89 -12.16
N THR A 16 5.37 -3.60 -12.17
CA THR A 16 5.73 -2.67 -11.09
C THR A 16 4.48 -2.29 -10.31
N LEU A 17 4.53 -2.40 -8.98
CA LEU A 17 3.40 -2.07 -8.11
C LEU A 17 3.79 -1.09 -7.02
N ALA A 18 2.81 -0.33 -6.55
CA ALA A 18 2.94 0.59 -5.44
C ALA A 18 2.31 -0.02 -4.17
N ILE A 19 3.04 0.03 -3.07
CA ILE A 19 2.58 -0.29 -1.72
C ILE A 19 2.42 1.02 -0.97
N VAL A 20 1.28 1.23 -0.33
CA VAL A 20 1.01 2.44 0.45
C VAL A 20 0.59 2.08 1.86
N THR A 21 1.29 2.63 2.84
CA THR A 21 0.93 2.47 4.25
C THR A 21 -0.23 3.38 4.60
N VAL A 22 -1.29 2.81 5.16
CA VAL A 22 -2.49 3.53 5.60
C VAL A 22 -2.79 3.23 7.07
N LYS A 23 -3.58 4.09 7.69
CA LYS A 23 -4.04 3.90 9.07
C LYS A 23 -4.93 2.65 9.18
N PRO A 24 -4.90 1.90 10.30
CA PRO A 24 -5.76 0.74 10.52
C PRO A 24 -7.26 1.03 10.36
N GLN A 25 -7.69 2.26 10.65
CA GLN A 25 -9.07 2.72 10.47
C GLN A 25 -9.57 2.55 9.03
N VAL A 26 -8.70 2.66 8.03
CA VAL A 26 -9.06 2.46 6.62
C VAL A 26 -9.51 1.03 6.37
N PHE A 27 -8.94 0.05 7.07
CA PHE A 27 -9.28 -1.37 6.93
C PHE A 27 -10.58 -1.77 7.66
N GLN A 28 -11.21 -0.85 8.41
CA GLN A 28 -12.46 -1.13 9.12
C GLN A 28 -13.69 -1.17 8.22
N SER A 29 -13.62 -0.61 7.01
CA SER A 29 -14.73 -0.64 6.06
C SER A 29 -14.26 -0.75 4.61
N THR A 30 -15.05 -1.47 3.81
CA THR A 30 -14.79 -1.60 2.37
C THR A 30 -14.88 -0.25 1.65
N SER A 31 -15.73 0.66 2.12
CA SER A 31 -15.88 2.00 1.52
C SER A 31 -14.62 2.85 1.72
N GLU A 32 -14.00 2.82 2.91
CA GLU A 32 -12.75 3.55 3.17
C GLU A 32 -11.57 2.94 2.40
N LEU A 33 -11.50 1.61 2.28
CA LEU A 33 -10.52 0.93 1.43
C LEU A 33 -10.62 1.38 -0.03
N GLN A 34 -11.83 1.46 -0.57
CA GLN A 34 -12.05 1.91 -1.95
C GLN A 34 -11.70 3.40 -2.13
N LYS A 35 -12.07 4.26 -1.17
CA LYS A 35 -11.67 5.67 -1.19
C LYS A 35 -10.16 5.83 -1.19
N ALA A 36 -9.45 5.11 -0.32
CA ALA A 36 -7.99 5.14 -0.24
C ALA A 36 -7.35 4.64 -1.55
N MET A 37 -7.83 3.53 -2.10
CA MET A 37 -7.39 3.02 -3.40
C MET A 37 -7.53 4.07 -4.51
N ASN A 38 -8.68 4.75 -4.58
CA ASN A 38 -8.92 5.77 -5.59
C ASN A 38 -8.05 7.02 -5.38
N ALA A 39 -7.84 7.46 -4.14
CA ALA A 39 -6.96 8.59 -3.84
C ALA A 39 -5.52 8.32 -4.30
N TYR A 40 -4.99 7.13 -4.01
CA TYR A 40 -3.61 6.79 -4.36
C TYR A 40 -3.40 6.43 -5.83
N ARG A 41 -4.47 6.11 -6.59
CA ARG A 41 -4.37 5.91 -8.05
C ARG A 41 -3.83 7.12 -8.78
N HIS A 42 -4.19 8.32 -8.32
CA HIS A 42 -3.67 9.56 -8.88
C HIS A 42 -2.19 9.80 -8.53
N VAL A 43 -1.72 9.25 -7.41
CA VAL A 43 -0.35 9.38 -6.93
C VAL A 43 0.59 8.41 -7.66
N PHE A 44 0.11 7.20 -7.95
CA PHE A 44 0.88 6.15 -8.63
C PHE A 44 0.20 5.75 -9.95
N PRO A 45 0.24 6.62 -10.98
CA PRO A 45 -0.45 6.38 -12.25
C PRO A 45 0.14 5.16 -12.97
N GLY A 46 -0.74 4.30 -13.48
CA GLY A 46 -0.36 3.11 -14.26
C GLY A 46 0.16 1.93 -13.43
N MET A 47 0.19 2.03 -12.10
CA MET A 47 0.64 0.95 -11.21
C MET A 47 -0.53 0.33 -10.43
N PRO A 48 -0.57 -1.01 -10.27
CA PRO A 48 -1.42 -1.62 -9.26
C PRO A 48 -1.03 -1.11 -7.86
N ILE A 49 -2.04 -0.76 -7.06
CA ILE A 49 -1.83 -0.29 -5.69
C ILE A 49 -2.23 -1.39 -4.71
N VAL A 50 -1.41 -1.54 -3.68
CA VAL A 50 -1.66 -2.36 -2.51
C VAL A 50 -1.63 -1.45 -1.28
N LEU A 51 -2.72 -1.45 -0.52
CA LEU A 51 -2.76 -0.82 0.79
C LEU A 51 -2.19 -1.79 1.83
N MET A 52 -1.41 -1.24 2.75
CA MET A 52 -0.86 -1.96 3.88
C MET A 52 -1.20 -1.19 5.16
N SER A 53 -1.69 -1.88 6.17
CA SER A 53 -1.75 -1.33 7.53
C SER A 53 -1.02 -2.26 8.48
N GLN A 54 -0.39 -1.72 9.51
CA GLN A 54 0.15 -2.53 10.61
C GLN A 54 -0.80 -2.45 11.80
N ASP A 55 -1.03 -3.58 12.44
CA ASP A 55 -1.67 -3.59 13.76
C ASP A 55 -0.69 -3.12 14.86
N PRO A 56 -1.15 -2.90 16.11
CA PRO A 56 -0.27 -2.52 17.21
C PRO A 56 0.83 -3.53 17.55
N GLN A 57 0.71 -4.78 17.08
CA GLN A 57 1.72 -5.83 17.25
C GLN A 57 2.75 -5.84 16.09
N GLY A 58 2.59 -4.94 15.11
CA GLY A 58 3.46 -4.82 13.93
C GLY A 58 3.12 -5.80 12.81
N LYS A 59 2.03 -6.57 12.92
CA LYS A 59 1.61 -7.51 11.88
C LYS A 59 0.96 -6.75 10.73
N PRO A 60 1.42 -6.98 9.47
CA PRO A 60 0.85 -6.30 8.32
C PRO A 60 -0.46 -6.96 7.88
N THR A 61 -1.43 -6.12 7.56
CA THR A 61 -2.66 -6.47 6.85
C THR A 61 -2.62 -5.80 5.48
N TRP A 62 -2.99 -6.55 4.44
CA TRP A 62 -2.83 -6.13 3.05
C TRP A 62 -4.19 -6.09 2.35
N TYR A 63 -4.38 -5.10 1.48
CA TYR A 63 -5.56 -4.99 0.62
C TYR A 63 -5.15 -4.58 -0.78
N GLY A 64 -5.67 -5.28 -1.79
CA GLY A 64 -5.35 -5.00 -3.18
C GLY A 64 -5.68 -6.21 -4.05
N ARG A 65 -5.05 -6.28 -5.23
CA ARG A 65 -5.24 -7.40 -6.15
C ARG A 65 -4.78 -8.71 -5.48
N LYS A 66 -5.66 -9.71 -5.43
CA LYS A 66 -5.48 -10.96 -4.67
C LYS A 66 -4.14 -11.67 -4.95
N ASN A 67 -3.75 -11.79 -6.21
CA ASN A 67 -2.49 -12.44 -6.59
C ASN A 67 -1.25 -11.68 -6.07
N ILE A 68 -1.27 -10.34 -6.08
CA ILE A 68 -0.17 -9.51 -5.57
C ILE A 68 -0.10 -9.62 -4.04
N VAL A 69 -1.25 -9.54 -3.37
CA VAL A 69 -1.32 -9.65 -1.91
C VAL A 69 -0.77 -11.00 -1.44
N SER A 70 -1.11 -12.10 -2.12
CA SER A 70 -0.56 -13.43 -1.80
C SER A 70 0.96 -13.53 -1.95
N LEU A 71 1.57 -12.72 -2.82
CA LEU A 71 3.03 -12.64 -2.94
C LEU A 71 3.62 -11.83 -1.79
N LEU A 72 3.07 -10.64 -1.52
CA LEU A 72 3.55 -9.75 -0.45
C LEU A 72 3.40 -10.35 0.95
N ALA A 73 2.38 -11.17 1.19
CA ALA A 73 2.19 -11.87 2.46
C ALA A 73 3.35 -12.81 2.84
N LYS A 74 4.21 -13.18 1.88
CA LYS A 74 5.39 -14.02 2.09
C LYS A 74 6.70 -13.22 2.18
N VAL A 75 6.65 -11.92 1.89
CA VAL A 75 7.82 -11.04 1.87
C VAL A 75 8.09 -10.51 3.28
N ASN A 76 9.36 -10.44 3.68
CA ASN A 76 9.75 -9.79 4.92
C ASN A 76 9.51 -8.27 4.79
N LEU A 77 8.68 -7.69 5.67
CA LEU A 77 8.40 -6.25 5.67
C LEU A 77 9.65 -5.37 5.64
N ARG A 78 10.73 -5.79 6.30
CA ARG A 78 11.99 -5.02 6.37
C ARG A 78 12.76 -5.00 5.05
N SER A 79 12.49 -5.93 4.14
CA SER A 79 13.13 -5.95 2.82
C SER A 79 12.40 -5.09 1.78
N ILE A 80 11.21 -4.58 2.13
CA ILE A 80 10.49 -3.66 1.26
C ILE A 80 11.18 -2.29 1.31
N PRO A 81 11.50 -1.66 0.16
CA PRO A 81 12.22 -0.39 0.11
C PRO A 81 11.29 0.78 0.45
N TRP A 82 10.93 0.90 1.72
CA TRP A 82 10.05 1.97 2.22
C TRP A 82 10.67 3.35 1.97
N ARG A 83 9.83 4.27 1.48
CA ARG A 83 10.15 5.66 1.20
C ARG A 83 9.03 6.55 1.69
N ARG A 84 9.39 7.76 2.11
CA ARG A 84 8.44 8.81 2.44
C ARG A 84 8.14 9.63 1.19
N TYR A 85 6.86 9.77 0.86
CA TYR A 85 6.37 10.61 -0.23
C TYR A 85 5.66 11.83 0.33
N ILE A 86 5.90 12.99 -0.28
CA ILE A 86 5.21 14.25 0.02
C ILE A 86 4.28 14.51 -1.15
N ILE A 87 2.98 14.55 -0.89
CA ILE A 87 1.94 14.80 -1.90
C ILE A 87 1.40 16.21 -1.67
N ASN A 88 1.39 17.03 -2.72
CA ASN A 88 1.05 18.45 -2.67
C ASN A 88 -0.39 18.76 -3.08
#